data_AF-A0A0F5LQ56-F1
#
_entry.id   AF-A0A0F5LQ56-F1
#
_cell.length_a   1.000
_cell.length_b   1.000
_cell.length_c   1.000
_cell.angle_alpha   90.00
_cell.angle_beta   90.00
_cell.angle_gamma   90.00
#
_symmetry.space_group_name_H-M   'P 1'
#
loop_
_entity.id
_entity.type
_entity.pdbx_description
1 polymer ?
#
loop_
_entity_poly.entity_id
_entity_poly.type
_entity_poly.pdbx_seq_one_letter_code
_entity_poly.pdbx_strand_id
1 'polypeptide(L)'
;MKLTWFGGTTMRMHIGGAILVADAALAPVGIDAAELVSGADRVFGFAGGDAGLPAVDPTVWKPRRVPRPLEDDSQVDVIVWAVGPGAVLVDALGEPPLLLVAGELPRLGRWMGDAVVVLFGDGAAMSGLGEALLDVVPPRLIGLAGSEEDVDFAITALREHLDGTGLVSLEARLALEV
;
A
#
# COMPACT_ATOMS: atom_id res chain seq x y z
N MET A 1 11.91 -0.54 -2.22
CA MET A 1 10.82 -1.41 -1.70
C MET A 1 10.43 -2.52 -2.69
N LYS A 2 9.92 -3.68 -2.24
CA LYS A 2 9.38 -4.76 -3.10
C LYS A 2 7.98 -5.21 -2.65
N LEU A 3 7.04 -5.28 -3.60
CA LEU A 3 5.62 -5.59 -3.38
C LEU A 3 5.24 -6.88 -4.12
N THR A 4 4.57 -7.82 -3.45
CA THR A 4 4.01 -9.03 -4.08
C THR A 4 2.56 -9.20 -3.67
N TRP A 5 1.65 -9.03 -4.62
CA TRP A 5 0.21 -9.24 -4.41
C TRP A 5 -0.18 -10.69 -4.68
N PHE A 6 -1.14 -11.23 -3.92
CA PHE A 6 -1.57 -12.63 -4.04
C PHE A 6 -3.03 -12.79 -4.45
N GLY A 7 -3.82 -11.72 -4.48
CA GLY A 7 -5.27 -11.72 -4.69
C GLY A 7 -6.02 -11.05 -3.54
N GLY A 8 -7.19 -10.47 -3.81
CA GLY A 8 -7.93 -9.69 -2.81
C GLY A 8 -7.06 -8.57 -2.23
N THR A 9 -7.01 -8.44 -0.91
CA THR A 9 -6.10 -7.51 -0.20
C THR A 9 -4.83 -8.17 0.33
N THR A 10 -4.63 -9.46 0.04
CA THR A 10 -3.48 -10.21 0.54
C THR A 10 -2.20 -9.80 -0.19
N MET A 11 -1.23 -9.27 0.57
CA MET A 11 0.02 -8.75 0.02
C MET A 11 1.19 -9.02 0.94
N ARG A 12 2.36 -9.32 0.35
CA ARG A 12 3.65 -9.37 1.05
C ARG A 12 4.51 -8.19 0.59
N MET A 13 5.13 -7.52 1.55
CA MET A 13 5.95 -6.32 1.32
C MET A 13 7.32 -6.54 1.94
N HIS A 14 8.36 -6.21 1.19
CA HIS A 14 9.71 -6.06 1.72
C HIS A 14 10.05 -4.57 1.68
N ILE A 15 10.10 -3.94 2.85
CA ILE A 15 10.26 -2.49 3.00
C ILE A 15 11.07 -2.20 4.26
N GLY A 16 12.06 -1.30 4.15
CA GLY A 16 12.89 -0.92 5.31
C GLY A 16 13.68 -2.07 5.95
N GLY A 17 13.98 -3.12 5.18
CA GLY A 17 14.64 -4.33 5.68
C GLY A 17 13.72 -5.33 6.41
N ALA A 18 12.42 -5.02 6.55
CA ALA A 18 11.43 -5.90 7.16
C ALA A 18 10.50 -6.54 6.11
N ILE A 19 9.92 -7.68 6.49
CA ILE A 19 8.92 -8.42 5.74
C ILE A 19 7.57 -8.24 6.43
N LEU A 20 6.62 -7.62 5.73
CA LEU A 20 5.27 -7.40 6.22
C LEU A 20 4.27 -8.19 5.38
N VAL A 21 3.21 -8.69 6.01
CA VAL A 21 2.12 -9.38 5.32
C VAL A 21 0.78 -8.77 5.72
N ALA A 22 0.05 -8.28 4.73
CA ALA A 22 -1.32 -7.79 4.86
C ALA A 22 -2.32 -8.92 4.59
N ASP A 23 -3.35 -9.01 5.43
CA ASP A 23 -4.55 -9.85 5.24
C ASP A 23 -4.22 -11.31 4.88
N ALA A 24 -3.23 -11.92 5.56
CA ALA A 24 -2.83 -13.31 5.35
C ALA A 24 -3.98 -14.31 5.56
N ALA A 25 -4.88 -14.02 6.49
CA ALA A 25 -6.06 -14.84 6.76
C ALA A 25 -7.12 -14.78 5.65
N LEU A 26 -7.01 -13.82 4.74
CA LEU A 26 -7.88 -13.65 3.57
C LEU A 26 -7.21 -14.16 2.27
N ALA A 27 -6.09 -14.86 2.39
CA ALA A 27 -5.36 -15.41 1.25
C ALA A 27 -6.31 -16.23 0.34
N PRO A 28 -6.26 -16.03 -0.99
CA PRO A 28 -7.15 -16.73 -1.89
C PRO A 28 -6.83 -18.22 -1.96
N VAL A 29 -7.79 -18.99 -2.48
CA VAL A 29 -7.64 -20.44 -2.67
C VAL A 29 -6.36 -20.76 -3.45
N GLY A 30 -5.60 -21.72 -2.94
CA GLY A 30 -4.32 -22.13 -3.53
C GLY A 30 -3.12 -21.32 -3.06
N ILE A 31 -3.29 -20.36 -2.15
CA ILE A 31 -2.21 -19.72 -1.41
C ILE A 31 -2.21 -20.23 0.03
N ASP A 32 -1.09 -20.77 0.49
CA ASP A 32 -0.94 -21.20 1.88
C ASP A 32 -0.60 -19.99 2.76
N ALA A 33 -1.53 -19.64 3.67
CA ALA A 33 -1.34 -18.55 4.62
C ALA A 33 -0.13 -18.78 5.56
N ALA A 34 0.19 -20.03 5.89
CA ALA A 34 1.35 -20.36 6.72
C ALA A 34 2.67 -20.09 5.98
N GLU A 35 2.73 -20.37 4.68
CA GLU A 35 3.88 -20.01 3.84
C GLU A 35 4.01 -18.50 3.67
N LEU A 36 2.89 -17.78 3.50
CA LEU A 36 2.90 -16.32 3.38
C LEU A 36 3.52 -15.63 4.60
N VAL A 37 3.11 -16.03 5.80
CA VAL A 37 3.60 -15.43 7.06
C VAL A 37 4.96 -15.96 7.49
N SER A 38 5.47 -16.99 6.82
CA SER A 38 6.80 -17.54 7.11
C SER A 38 7.89 -16.50 6.85
N GLY A 39 8.62 -16.17 7.92
CA GLY A 39 9.64 -15.13 7.92
C GLY A 39 9.09 -13.71 7.87
N ALA A 40 7.80 -13.49 8.11
CA ALA A 40 7.25 -12.15 8.27
C ALA A 40 7.61 -11.59 9.64
N ASP A 41 8.15 -10.36 9.66
CA ASP A 41 8.40 -9.61 10.89
C ASP A 41 7.09 -9.07 11.47
N ARG A 42 6.11 -8.75 10.60
CA ARG A 42 4.79 -8.25 11.02
C ARG A 42 3.68 -8.76 10.10
N VAL A 43 2.58 -9.20 10.71
CA VAL A 43 1.34 -9.54 10.04
C VAL A 43 0.24 -8.60 10.53
N PHE A 44 -0.56 -8.05 9.63
CA PHE A 44 -1.68 -7.19 9.98
C PHE A 44 -2.85 -7.43 9.04
N GLY A 45 -4.08 -7.12 9.48
CA GLY A 45 -5.24 -7.08 8.61
C GLY A 45 -5.71 -5.65 8.41
N PHE A 46 -6.39 -5.34 7.32
CA PHE A 46 -7.01 -4.01 7.13
C PHE A 46 -8.34 -4.03 6.37
N ALA A 47 -8.61 -5.08 5.59
CA ALA A 47 -9.90 -5.24 4.91
C ALA A 47 -11.07 -5.58 5.86
N GLY A 48 -10.79 -6.21 7.01
CA GLY A 48 -11.80 -6.80 7.89
C GLY A 48 -12.32 -5.95 9.06
N GLY A 49 -11.92 -4.68 9.19
CA GLY A 49 -12.29 -3.82 10.32
C GLY A 49 -11.11 -3.45 11.22
N ASP A 50 -11.33 -3.34 12.56
CA ASP A 50 -10.32 -2.88 13.52
C ASP A 50 -9.06 -3.76 13.45
N ALA A 51 -8.04 -3.21 12.80
CA ALA A 51 -6.79 -3.86 12.50
C ALA A 51 -5.90 -4.06 13.74
N GLY A 52 -6.32 -3.55 14.92
CA GLY A 52 -5.45 -3.44 16.09
C GLY A 52 -4.23 -2.57 15.84
N LEU A 53 -4.26 -1.78 14.76
CA LEU A 53 -3.19 -0.89 14.35
C LEU A 53 -3.36 0.46 15.07
N PRO A 54 -2.26 1.11 15.46
CA PRO A 54 -2.35 2.47 15.97
C PRO A 54 -2.93 3.38 14.87
N ALA A 55 -3.89 4.22 15.24
CA ALA A 55 -4.46 5.21 14.33
C ALA A 55 -3.56 6.44 14.23
N VAL A 56 -3.50 7.05 13.05
CA VAL A 56 -2.87 8.35 12.84
C VAL A 56 -3.72 9.22 11.93
N ASP A 57 -3.65 10.53 12.09
CA ASP A 57 -4.27 11.47 11.17
C ASP A 57 -3.37 11.68 9.94
N PRO A 58 -3.75 11.15 8.75
CA PRO A 58 -2.95 11.28 7.53
C PRO A 58 -2.84 12.73 7.03
N THR A 59 -3.67 13.66 7.47
CA THR A 59 -3.61 15.06 7.00
C THR A 59 -2.42 15.83 7.58
N VAL A 60 -1.99 15.46 8.79
CA VAL A 60 -0.87 16.10 9.53
C VAL A 60 0.35 15.21 9.66
N TRP A 61 0.23 13.92 9.29
CA TRP A 61 1.35 12.99 9.31
C TRP A 61 2.49 13.43 8.38
N LYS A 62 3.72 13.07 8.76
CA LYS A 62 4.93 13.34 8.00
C LYS A 62 5.84 12.11 8.02
N PRO A 63 6.49 11.77 6.89
CA PRO A 63 7.48 10.72 6.84
C PRO A 63 8.59 10.93 7.87
N ARG A 64 9.00 9.85 8.53
CA ARG A 64 10.16 9.90 9.42
C ARG A 64 11.42 10.17 8.61
N ARG A 65 12.31 11.00 9.17
CA ARG A 65 13.58 11.34 8.54
C ARG A 65 14.64 10.34 8.97
N VAL A 66 15.49 9.94 8.03
CA VAL A 66 16.69 9.13 8.32
C VAL A 66 17.57 9.93 9.31
N PRO A 67 17.87 9.38 10.50
CA PRO A 67 18.77 10.03 11.44
C PRO A 67 20.17 10.18 10.84
N ARG A 68 20.96 11.14 11.33
CA ARG A 68 22.33 11.31 10.82
C ARG A 68 23.20 10.12 11.27
N PRO A 69 24.25 9.75 10.50
CA PRO A 69 25.07 8.54 10.76
C PRO A 69 25.77 8.44 12.13
N LEU A 70 25.67 9.48 12.97
CA LEU A 70 26.27 9.55 14.30
C LEU A 70 25.24 9.44 15.44
N GLU A 71 23.96 9.26 15.13
CA GLU A 71 22.87 9.46 16.11
C GLU A 71 22.20 8.19 16.64
N ASP A 72 22.26 7.01 16.00
CA ASP A 72 21.79 5.78 16.65
C ASP A 72 22.15 4.50 15.88
N ASP A 73 22.34 3.39 16.61
CA ASP A 73 22.45 2.01 16.10
C ASP A 73 21.13 1.25 16.29
N SER A 74 20.04 1.99 16.51
CA SER A 74 18.71 1.44 16.75
C SER A 74 18.13 0.84 15.46
N GLN A 75 17.64 -0.40 15.57
CA GLN A 75 16.94 -1.14 14.52
C GLN A 75 15.91 -0.25 13.79
N VAL A 76 16.03 -0.17 12.47
CA VAL A 76 15.11 0.62 11.63
C VAL A 76 13.71 0.01 11.72
N ASP A 77 12.86 0.63 12.51
CA ASP A 77 11.52 0.12 12.79
C ASP A 77 10.56 0.48 11.64
N VAL A 78 9.75 -0.47 11.16
CA VAL A 78 8.68 -0.22 10.18
C VAL A 78 7.35 -0.07 10.92
N ILE A 79 6.70 1.08 10.76
CA ILE A 79 5.46 1.38 11.44
C ILE A 79 4.28 1.28 10.47
N VAL A 80 3.24 0.54 10.88
CA VAL A 80 1.98 0.43 10.15
C VAL A 80 0.90 1.16 10.94
N TRP A 81 0.25 2.12 10.29
CA TRP A 81 -0.82 2.94 10.85
C TRP A 81 -2.15 2.66 10.18
N ALA A 82 -3.23 2.64 10.95
CA ALA A 82 -4.57 2.81 10.40
C ALA A 82 -4.81 4.29 10.08
N VAL A 83 -5.26 4.57 8.85
CA VAL A 83 -5.55 5.95 8.39
C VAL A 83 -6.99 6.13 7.93
N GLY A 84 -7.79 5.06 7.93
CA GLY A 84 -9.21 5.06 7.61
C GLY A 84 -9.75 3.64 7.48
N PRO A 85 -11.07 3.46 7.34
CA PRO A 85 -11.67 2.15 7.07
C PRO A 85 -11.14 1.56 5.77
N GLY A 86 -10.45 0.41 5.84
CA GLY A 86 -9.85 -0.21 4.67
C GLY A 86 -8.63 0.54 4.11
N ALA A 87 -7.98 1.39 4.92
CA ALA A 87 -6.79 2.12 4.51
C ALA A 87 -5.68 2.09 5.57
N VAL A 88 -4.47 1.71 5.16
CA VAL A 88 -3.29 1.68 6.04
C VAL A 88 -2.08 2.35 5.41
N LEU A 89 -1.30 3.03 6.24
CA LEU A 89 -0.05 3.68 5.89
C LEU A 89 1.13 2.93 6.49
N VAL A 90 2.06 2.50 5.64
CA VAL A 90 3.31 1.87 6.04
C VAL A 90 4.45 2.88 5.89
N ASP A 91 5.15 3.11 7.00
CA ASP A 91 6.25 4.07 7.12
C ASP A 91 7.54 3.33 7.48
N ALA A 92 8.50 3.39 6.58
CA ALA A 92 9.85 2.84 6.76
C ALA A 92 10.89 3.91 6.46
N LEU A 93 11.93 4.00 7.29
CA LEU A 93 12.97 5.01 7.12
C LEU A 93 13.69 4.83 5.77
N GLY A 94 13.80 5.93 5.02
CA GLY A 94 14.51 5.94 3.74
C GLY A 94 13.74 5.33 2.56
N GLU A 95 12.53 4.84 2.78
CA GLU A 95 11.63 4.34 1.73
C GLU A 95 10.48 5.33 1.50
N PRO A 96 9.94 5.42 0.27
CA PRO A 96 8.67 6.10 0.03
C PRO A 96 7.57 5.55 0.94
N PRO A 97 6.67 6.40 1.50
CA PRO A 97 5.51 5.91 2.25
C PRO A 97 4.64 5.02 1.34
N LEU A 98 4.18 3.90 1.87
CA LEU A 98 3.28 2.98 1.16
C LEU A 98 1.87 3.10 1.73
N LEU A 99 0.90 3.46 0.90
CA LEU A 99 -0.51 3.51 1.25
C LEU A 99 -1.24 2.34 0.59
N LEU A 100 -1.96 1.54 1.39
CA LEU A 100 -2.83 0.47 0.90
C LEU A 100 -4.28 0.91 1.07
N VAL A 101 -5.09 0.81 0.01
CA VAL A 101 -6.49 1.26 0.04
C VAL A 101 -7.40 0.23 -0.62
N ALA A 102 -8.27 -0.37 0.19
CA ALA A 102 -9.33 -1.29 -0.23
C ALA A 102 -10.74 -0.77 0.11
N GLY A 103 -10.81 0.36 0.82
CA GLY A 103 -12.05 1.01 1.24
C GLY A 103 -12.08 2.48 0.82
N GLU A 104 -12.60 3.34 1.68
CA GLU A 104 -12.70 4.78 1.39
C GLU A 104 -11.33 5.45 1.45
N LEU A 105 -11.08 6.37 0.50
CA LEU A 105 -9.87 7.18 0.51
C LEU A 105 -9.93 8.19 1.68
N PRO A 106 -8.99 8.16 2.64
CA PRO A 106 -8.97 9.15 3.69
C PRO A 106 -8.55 10.52 3.13
N ARG A 107 -8.72 11.59 3.93
CA ARG A 107 -8.14 12.88 3.58
C ARG A 107 -6.62 12.82 3.72
N LEU A 108 -5.88 13.15 2.67
CA LEU A 108 -4.43 12.96 2.63
C LEU A 108 -3.69 14.29 2.81
N GLY A 109 -2.51 14.21 3.41
CA GLY A 109 -1.58 15.33 3.55
C GLY A 109 -0.64 15.46 2.34
N ARG A 110 0.22 16.48 2.35
CA ARG A 110 1.17 16.74 1.25
C ARG A 110 2.21 15.65 1.01
N TRP A 111 2.42 14.76 1.98
CA TRP A 111 3.35 13.62 1.85
C TRP A 111 2.94 12.66 0.73
N MET A 112 1.69 12.72 0.28
CA MET A 112 1.14 11.89 -0.78
C MET A 112 1.95 11.96 -2.08
N GLY A 113 2.52 13.12 -2.40
CA GLY A 113 3.27 13.32 -3.65
C GLY A 113 4.45 12.36 -3.83
N ASP A 114 5.07 11.91 -2.73
CA ASP A 114 6.20 10.99 -2.76
C ASP A 114 5.79 9.54 -2.53
N ALA A 115 4.51 9.27 -2.26
CA ALA A 115 4.07 7.95 -1.82
C ALA A 115 3.85 6.97 -2.99
N VAL A 116 3.87 5.69 -2.63
CA VAL A 116 3.41 4.57 -3.45
C VAL A 116 2.05 4.16 -2.93
N VAL A 117 1.06 4.06 -3.80
CA VAL A 117 -0.29 3.65 -3.44
C VAL A 117 -0.60 2.31 -4.08
N VAL A 118 -1.22 1.40 -3.34
CA VAL A 118 -1.85 0.21 -3.92
C VAL A 118 -3.36 0.29 -3.71
N LEU A 119 -4.09 0.25 -4.81
CA LEU A 119 -5.55 0.24 -4.86
C LEU A 119 -6.03 -1.19 -5.06
N PHE A 120 -6.95 -1.63 -4.21
CA PHE A 120 -7.57 -2.95 -4.27
C PHE A 120 -9.05 -2.81 -4.59
N GLY A 121 -9.61 -3.78 -5.30
CA GLY A 121 -11.05 -3.86 -5.55
C GLY A 121 -11.36 -4.25 -6.99
N ASP A 122 -12.62 -4.05 -7.37
CA ASP A 122 -13.06 -4.14 -8.76
C ASP A 122 -12.65 -2.88 -9.56
N GLY A 123 -12.85 -2.93 -10.88
CA GLY A 123 -12.43 -1.85 -11.77
C GLY A 123 -13.08 -0.51 -11.43
N ALA A 124 -14.34 -0.50 -10.97
CA ALA A 124 -15.06 0.72 -10.61
C ALA A 124 -14.50 1.33 -9.32
N ALA A 125 -14.25 0.51 -8.30
CA ALA A 125 -13.64 0.94 -7.04
C ALA A 125 -12.24 1.49 -7.27
N MET A 126 -11.38 0.77 -8.01
CA MET A 126 -10.03 1.23 -8.33
C MET A 126 -10.02 2.53 -9.14
N SER A 127 -10.92 2.68 -10.12
CA SER A 127 -11.05 3.91 -10.91
C SER A 127 -11.43 5.09 -10.02
N GLY A 128 -12.49 4.96 -9.21
CA GLY A 128 -12.96 6.04 -8.36
C GLY A 128 -11.94 6.46 -7.30
N LEU A 129 -11.22 5.49 -6.72
CA LEU A 129 -10.12 5.77 -5.79
C LEU A 129 -8.93 6.46 -6.48
N GLY A 130 -8.57 6.00 -7.68
CA GLY A 130 -7.49 6.58 -8.48
C GLY A 130 -7.78 8.03 -8.90
N GLU A 131 -8.99 8.30 -9.40
CA GLU A 131 -9.41 9.67 -9.76
C GLU A 131 -9.37 10.59 -8.54
N ALA A 132 -9.94 10.15 -7.41
CA ALA A 132 -9.94 10.93 -6.17
C ALA A 132 -8.53 11.21 -5.63
N LEU A 133 -7.57 10.28 -5.83
CA LEU A 133 -6.17 10.49 -5.48
C LEU A 133 -5.50 11.55 -6.35
N LEU A 134 -5.68 11.44 -7.67
CA LEU A 134 -5.05 12.31 -8.67
C LEU A 134 -5.57 13.75 -8.54
N ASP A 135 -6.84 13.95 -8.16
CA ASP A 135 -7.44 15.27 -7.93
C ASP A 135 -6.85 16.03 -6.71
N VAL A 136 -6.28 15.33 -5.74
CA VAL A 136 -5.79 15.93 -4.49
C VAL A 136 -4.30 16.25 -4.56
N VAL A 137 -3.46 15.21 -4.58
CA VAL A 137 -2.01 15.29 -4.72
C VAL A 137 -1.57 14.00 -5.43
N PRO A 138 -1.19 14.07 -6.72
CA PRO A 138 -0.79 12.89 -7.48
C PRO A 138 0.40 12.18 -6.82
N PRO A 139 0.31 10.88 -6.53
CA PRO A 139 1.41 10.13 -5.93
C PRO A 139 2.52 9.83 -6.93
N ARG A 140 3.66 9.34 -6.43
CA ARG A 140 4.74 8.87 -7.32
C ARG A 140 4.30 7.67 -8.15
N LEU A 141 3.53 6.75 -7.54
CA LEU A 141 3.14 5.49 -8.16
C LEU A 141 1.78 5.01 -7.64
N ILE A 142 0.94 4.50 -8.52
CA ILE A 142 -0.27 3.73 -8.23
C ILE A 142 -0.09 2.31 -8.77
N GLY A 143 -0.22 1.32 -7.89
CA GLY A 143 -0.37 -0.08 -8.23
C GLY A 143 -1.83 -0.51 -8.15
N LEU A 144 -2.32 -1.17 -9.19
CA LEU A 144 -3.68 -1.71 -9.27
C LEU A 144 -3.65 -3.20 -8.96
N ALA A 145 -4.38 -3.62 -7.92
CA ALA A 145 -4.48 -5.00 -7.46
C ALA A 145 -5.92 -5.52 -7.63
N GLY A 146 -6.21 -6.02 -8.82
CA GLY A 146 -7.51 -6.56 -9.21
C GLY A 146 -7.38 -7.63 -10.28
N SER A 147 -8.50 -8.18 -10.75
CA SER A 147 -8.48 -9.09 -11.90
C SER A 147 -7.98 -8.37 -13.17
N GLU A 148 -7.56 -9.13 -14.18
CA GLU A 148 -7.11 -8.55 -15.47
C GLU A 148 -8.17 -7.61 -16.07
N GLU A 149 -9.44 -8.02 -16.03
CA GLU A 149 -10.57 -7.21 -16.51
C GLU A 149 -10.76 -5.92 -15.70
N ASP A 150 -10.66 -6.01 -14.37
CA ASP A 150 -10.79 -4.87 -13.47
C ASP A 150 -9.63 -3.86 -13.65
N VAL A 151 -8.41 -4.38 -13.84
CA VAL A 151 -7.22 -3.58 -14.07
C VAL A 151 -7.30 -2.87 -15.41
N ASP A 152 -7.67 -3.56 -16.49
CA ASP A 152 -7.84 -2.95 -17.81
C ASP A 152 -8.89 -1.84 -17.81
N PHE A 153 -10.00 -2.06 -17.08
CA PHE A 153 -11.03 -1.05 -16.86
C PHE A 153 -10.44 0.18 -16.15
N ALA A 154 -9.73 -0.02 -15.03
CA ALA A 154 -9.16 1.08 -14.25
C ALA A 154 -8.05 1.84 -15.00
N ILE A 155 -7.18 1.14 -15.74
CA ILE A 155 -6.16 1.78 -16.58
C ILE A 155 -6.82 2.69 -17.61
N THR A 156 -7.89 2.22 -18.24
CA THR A 156 -8.62 3.00 -19.25
C THR A 156 -9.20 4.29 -18.68
N ALA A 157 -9.73 4.25 -17.45
CA ALA A 157 -10.26 5.43 -16.76
C ALA A 157 -9.17 6.42 -16.33
N LEU A 158 -8.04 5.92 -15.82
CA LEU A 158 -7.03 6.74 -15.16
C LEU A 158 -5.97 7.34 -16.09
N ARG A 159 -5.73 6.73 -17.27
CA ARG A 159 -4.56 7.06 -18.11
C ARG A 159 -4.44 8.54 -18.53
N GLU A 160 -5.55 9.25 -18.68
CA GLU A 160 -5.55 10.66 -19.11
C GLU A 160 -5.32 11.65 -17.94
N HIS A 161 -5.30 11.16 -16.69
CA HIS A 161 -5.25 11.96 -15.48
C HIS A 161 -3.94 11.80 -14.67
N LEU A 162 -2.97 11.03 -15.19
CA LEU A 162 -1.81 10.60 -14.39
C LEU A 162 -0.87 11.74 -13.98
N ASP A 163 -0.74 12.81 -14.77
CA ASP A 163 0.07 13.99 -14.43
C ASP A 163 1.48 13.69 -13.85
N GLY A 164 2.14 12.67 -14.40
CA GLY A 164 3.48 12.22 -13.97
C GLY A 164 3.49 11.10 -12.92
N THR A 165 2.32 10.72 -12.40
CA THR A 165 2.12 9.52 -11.58
C THR A 165 2.39 8.26 -12.41
N GLY A 166 3.25 7.37 -11.92
CA GLY A 166 3.37 6.03 -12.51
C GLY A 166 2.11 5.20 -12.25
N LEU A 167 1.67 4.43 -13.22
CA LEU A 167 0.55 3.49 -13.07
C LEU A 167 1.01 2.08 -13.46
N VAL A 168 0.76 1.08 -12.62
CA VAL A 168 1.17 -0.31 -12.88
C VAL A 168 0.07 -1.30 -12.49
N SER A 169 -0.05 -2.38 -13.27
CA SER A 169 -0.76 -3.59 -12.86
C SER A 169 0.09 -4.40 -11.88
N LEU A 170 -0.50 -4.86 -10.78
CA LEU A 170 0.10 -5.89 -9.94
C LEU A 170 -0.35 -7.26 -10.43
N GLU A 171 0.58 -8.04 -10.97
CA GLU A 171 0.33 -9.42 -11.34
C GLU A 171 0.39 -10.33 -10.12
N ALA A 172 -0.60 -11.21 -9.97
CA ALA A 172 -0.68 -12.11 -8.83
C ALA A 172 0.59 -13.00 -8.75
N ARG A 173 1.22 -13.01 -7.58
CA ARG A 173 2.44 -13.75 -7.24
C ARG A 173 3.71 -13.26 -7.96
N LEU A 174 3.62 -12.19 -8.74
CA LEU A 174 4.79 -11.51 -9.29
C LEU A 174 5.22 -10.39 -8.34
N ALA A 175 6.52 -10.25 -8.15
CA ALA A 175 7.03 -9.18 -7.34
C ALA A 175 7.37 -7.95 -8.19
N LEU A 176 6.87 -6.80 -7.76
CA LEU A 176 7.22 -5.48 -8.27
C LEU A 176 8.29 -4.84 -7.38
N GLU A 177 9.32 -4.26 -7.99
CA GLU A 177 10.32 -3.44 -7.31
C GLU A 177 10.08 -1.96 -7.63
N VAL A 178 10.15 -1.11 -6.60
CA VAL A 178 9.76 0.32 -6.64
C VAL A 178 10.86 1.23 -6.09
#